data_AF-A0A9N9QTU9-F1
#
_entry.id   AF-A0A9N9QTU9-F1
#
_cell.length_a   1.000
_cell.length_b   1.000
_cell.length_c   1.000
_cell.angle_alpha   90.00
_cell.angle_beta   90.00
_cell.angle_gamma   90.00
#
_symmetry.space_group_name_H-M   'P 1'
#
loop_
_entity.id
_entity.type
_entity.pdbx_description
1 polymer ?
#
loop_
_entity_poly.entity_id
_entity_poly.type
_entity_poly.pdbx_seq_one_letter_code
_entity_poly.pdbx_strand_id
1 'polypeptide(L)'
;MESHYCRKKTSKLYLETLWESKAQLLKVYNNEFCKDNNCDPVSIATFSEVFEQMNLSLYQPKKDACDLCEKYKTKNVSEEEYKCHIKKKESARVEKESDKKSTKEVTMDLQAVQLCPRSNVLLTLF
;
A
#
# COMPACT_ATOMS: atom_id res chain seq x y z
N MET A 1 15.41 -15.37 -8.94
CA MET A 1 15.13 -14.03 -9.51
C MET A 1 14.46 -13.21 -8.42
N GLU A 2 15.19 -12.30 -7.75
CA GLU A 2 14.53 -11.35 -6.85
C GLU A 2 13.70 -10.39 -7.72
N SER A 3 12.39 -10.41 -7.55
CA SER A 3 11.51 -9.47 -8.24
C SER A 3 11.85 -8.04 -7.77
N HIS A 4 12.47 -7.26 -8.65
CA HIS A 4 12.74 -5.83 -8.46
C HIS A 4 11.48 -5.02 -8.08
N TYR A 5 10.29 -5.55 -8.40
CA TYR A 5 8.98 -4.97 -8.11
C TYR A 5 8.35 -5.43 -6.79
N CYS A 6 8.98 -6.34 -6.03
CA CYS A 6 8.51 -6.61 -4.67
C CYS A 6 8.89 -5.42 -3.78
N ARG A 7 7.96 -4.47 -3.63
CA ARG A 7 8.06 -3.38 -2.65
C ARG A 7 8.42 -4.02 -1.30
N LYS A 8 9.63 -3.74 -0.79
CA LYS A 8 10.12 -4.32 0.47
C LYS A 8 9.03 -4.22 1.53
N LYS A 9 8.72 -5.35 2.18
CA LYS A 9 7.86 -5.34 3.37
C LYS A 9 8.57 -4.49 4.41
N THR A 10 8.01 -3.32 4.74
CA THR A 10 8.58 -2.44 5.76
C THR A 10 8.01 -2.84 7.12
N SER A 11 8.80 -2.73 8.18
CA SER A 11 8.35 -2.84 9.57
C SER A 11 7.75 -1.54 10.10
N LYS A 12 7.53 -0.53 9.23
CA LYS A 12 7.03 0.78 9.63
C LYS A 12 5.61 0.68 10.17
N LEU A 13 5.36 1.39 11.26
CA LEU A 13 4.03 1.60 11.80
C LEU A 13 3.40 2.80 11.09
N TYR A 14 2.16 2.66 10.64
CA TYR A 14 1.46 3.72 9.92
C TYR A 14 0.39 4.31 10.83
N LEU A 15 0.42 5.64 10.96
CA LEU A 15 -0.67 6.35 11.61
C LEU A 15 -1.91 6.34 10.72
N GLU A 16 -3.08 6.48 11.33
CA GLU A 16 -4.34 6.61 10.58
C GLU A 16 -4.25 7.78 9.59
N THR A 17 -4.93 7.64 8.45
CA THR A 17 -4.90 8.60 7.33
C THR A 17 -5.63 9.93 7.62
N LEU A 18 -5.79 10.28 8.90
CA LEU A 18 -6.36 11.55 9.36
C LEU A 18 -5.35 12.71 9.28
N TRP A 19 -4.05 12.38 9.23
CA TRP A 19 -2.97 13.35 9.34
C TRP A 19 -2.29 13.56 7.98
N GLU A 20 -2.28 14.79 7.50
CA GLU A 20 -1.70 15.13 6.18
C GLU A 20 -0.20 15.42 6.28
N SER A 21 0.28 15.89 7.44
CA SER A 21 1.69 16.27 7.62
C SER A 21 2.20 16.14 9.06
N LYS A 22 3.52 15.97 9.23
CA LYS A 22 4.17 15.96 10.55
C LYS A 22 3.96 17.29 11.29
N ALA A 23 3.85 18.40 10.55
CA ALA A 23 3.59 19.73 11.11
C ALA A 23 2.18 19.84 11.71
N GLN A 24 1.17 19.24 11.08
CA GLN A 24 -0.19 19.19 11.62
C GLN A 24 -0.23 18.36 12.91
N LEU A 25 0.45 17.21 12.92
CA LEU A 25 0.57 16.35 14.10
C LEU A 25 1.27 17.07 15.26
N LEU A 26 2.35 17.80 14.98
CA LEU A 26 3.06 18.62 15.97
C LEU A 26 2.18 19.74 16.54
N LYS A 27 1.35 20.37 15.72
CA LYS A 27 0.42 21.41 16.20
C LYS A 27 -0.57 20.84 17.21
N VAL A 28 -1.15 19.66 16.94
CA VAL A 28 -2.07 19.00 17.88
C VAL A 28 -1.34 18.59 19.14
N TYR A 29 -0.13 18.02 19.02
CA TYR A 29 0.70 17.70 20.19
C TYR A 29 0.95 18.93 21.07
N ASN A 30 1.42 20.04 20.49
CA ASN A 30 1.73 21.25 21.25
C ASN A 30 0.47 21.99 21.77
N ASN A 31 -0.65 21.93 21.05
CA ASN A 31 -1.84 22.72 21.39
C ASN A 31 -2.83 22.00 22.30
N GLU A 32 -2.91 20.67 22.22
CA GLU A 32 -3.85 19.84 22.97
C GLU A 32 -3.10 19.04 24.03
N PHE A 33 -2.19 18.16 23.61
CA PHE A 33 -1.50 17.25 24.53
C PHE A 33 -0.62 17.96 25.56
N CYS A 34 0.19 18.95 25.13
CA CYS A 34 1.06 19.71 26.03
C CYS A 34 0.27 20.55 27.05
N LYS A 35 -0.91 21.07 26.67
CA LYS A 35 -1.76 21.83 27.59
C LYS A 35 -2.40 20.94 28.63
N ASP A 36 -2.91 19.78 28.22
CA ASP A 36 -3.58 18.85 29.12
C ASP A 36 -2.61 18.17 30.10
N ASN A 37 -1.35 17.96 29.68
CA ASN A 37 -0.34 17.28 30.47
C ASN A 37 0.69 18.23 31.13
N ASN A 38 0.50 19.55 31.05
CA ASN A 38 1.46 20.56 31.52
C ASN A 38 2.91 20.27 31.07
N CYS A 39 3.09 19.95 29.79
CA CYS A 39 4.40 19.68 29.19
C CYS A 39 4.83 20.82 28.28
N ASP A 40 6.14 21.10 28.21
CA ASP A 40 6.67 22.12 27.31
C ASP A 40 6.54 21.72 25.84
N PRO A 41 6.19 22.65 24.94
CA PRO A 41 6.10 22.39 23.51
C PRO A 41 7.48 22.11 22.92
N VAL A 42 7.53 21.16 21.98
CA VAL A 42 8.79 20.73 21.37
C VAL A 42 9.01 21.34 19.99
N SER A 43 10.29 21.43 19.60
CA SER A 43 10.67 21.85 18.25
C SER A 43 10.34 20.77 17.21
N ILE A 44 10.13 21.17 15.96
CA ILE A 44 9.88 20.24 14.85
C ILE A 44 11.04 19.28 14.59
N ALA A 45 12.28 19.71 14.89
CA ALA A 45 13.47 18.87 14.75
C ALA A 45 13.42 17.70 15.73
N THR A 46 13.24 18.00 17.02
CA THR A 46 13.10 17.00 18.09
C THR A 46 11.93 16.06 17.82
N PHE A 47 10.78 16.60 17.43
CA PHE A 47 9.61 15.80 17.10
C PHE A 47 9.87 14.85 15.92
N SER A 48 10.49 15.35 14.86
CA SER A 48 10.77 14.55 13.66
C SER A 48 11.76 13.44 13.94
N GLU A 49 12.77 13.69 14.79
CA GLU A 49 13.73 12.68 15.21
C GLU A 49 13.06 11.56 16.00
N VAL A 50 12.27 11.89 17.02
CA VAL A 50 11.51 10.90 17.81
C VAL A 50 10.53 10.13 16.93
N PHE A 51 9.86 10.80 15.99
CA PHE A 51 8.95 10.16 15.06
C PHE A 51 9.63 9.10 14.17
N GLU A 52 10.85 9.38 13.70
CA GLU A 52 11.66 8.43 12.93
C GLU A 52 12.16 7.29 13.82
N GLN A 53 12.60 7.58 15.06
CA GLN A 53 13.04 6.57 16.03
C GLN A 53 11.93 5.58 16.40
N MET A 54 10.68 6.03 16.49
CA MET A 54 9.51 5.18 16.69
C MET A 54 9.11 4.38 15.43
N ASN A 55 9.84 4.53 14.33
CA ASN A 55 9.59 3.86 13.05
C ASN A 55 8.17 4.13 12.50
N LEU A 56 7.68 5.36 12.70
CA LEU A 56 6.36 5.79 12.29
C LEU A 56 6.37 6.36 10.85
N SER A 57 5.23 6.30 10.17
CA SER A 57 4.99 6.93 8.88
C SER A 57 3.56 7.43 8.80
N LEU A 58 3.37 8.62 8.22
CA LEU A 58 2.03 9.18 7.96
C LEU A 58 1.40 8.56 6.71
N TYR A 59 2.24 8.23 5.73
CA TYR A 59 1.76 7.70 4.46
C TYR A 59 1.95 6.19 4.42
N GLN A 60 0.83 5.46 4.36
CA GLN A 60 0.84 4.06 4.01
C GLN A 60 0.93 3.93 2.49
N PRO A 61 1.96 3.25 1.96
CA PRO A 61 2.01 3.00 0.54
C PRO A 61 0.81 2.16 0.13
N LYS A 62 -0.02 2.70 -0.80
CA LYS A 62 -1.09 1.91 -1.42
C LYS A 62 -0.44 0.71 -2.09
N LYS A 63 -0.91 -0.48 -1.72
CA LYS A 63 -0.53 -1.71 -2.42
C LYS A 63 -1.41 -1.83 -3.65
N ASP A 64 -0.82 -2.37 -4.71
CA ASP A 64 -1.57 -2.83 -5.88
C ASP A 64 -2.51 -3.94 -5.43
N ALA A 65 -3.74 -3.57 -5.14
CA ALA A 65 -4.76 -4.47 -4.69
C ALA A 65 -5.57 -4.94 -5.89
N CYS A 66 -5.96 -6.21 -5.86
CA CYS A 66 -6.86 -6.75 -6.86
C CYS A 66 -8.28 -6.28 -6.58
N ASP A 67 -8.92 -5.62 -7.55
CA ASP A 67 -10.28 -5.10 -7.43
C ASP A 67 -11.28 -6.16 -6.94
N LEU A 68 -11.20 -7.39 -7.46
CA LEU A 68 -12.08 -8.48 -7.03
C LEU A 68 -11.83 -8.88 -5.57
N CYS A 69 -10.57 -8.91 -5.14
CA CYS A 69 -10.22 -9.20 -3.74
C CYS A 69 -10.70 -8.08 -2.80
N GLU A 70 -10.63 -6.81 -3.21
CA GLU A 70 -11.13 -5.68 -2.41
C GLU A 70 -12.65 -5.62 -2.35
N LYS A 71 -13.32 -5.91 -3.47
CA LYS A 71 -14.79 -6.00 -3.52
C LYS A 71 -15.32 -7.12 -2.63
N TYR A 72 -14.65 -8.26 -2.59
CA TYR A 72 -15.03 -9.34 -1.68
C TYR A 72 -14.89 -8.93 -0.20
N LYS A 73 -13.81 -8.24 0.19
CA LYS A 73 -13.64 -7.71 1.56
C LYS A 73 -14.74 -6.72 1.95
N THR A 74 -15.21 -5.92 1.00
CA THR A 74 -16.31 -4.97 1.19
C THR A 74 -17.70 -5.61 0.99
N LYS A 75 -17.77 -6.94 0.87
CA LYS A 75 -19.00 -7.75 0.65
C LYS A 75 -19.80 -7.36 -0.60
N ASN A 76 -19.12 -6.81 -1.61
CA ASN A 76 -19.70 -6.34 -2.87
C ASN A 76 -19.62 -7.38 -4.01
N VAL A 77 -19.12 -8.58 -3.75
CA VAL A 77 -18.94 -9.68 -4.73
C VAL A 77 -19.37 -10.99 -4.06
N SER A 78 -19.93 -11.91 -4.84
CA SER A 78 -20.39 -13.20 -4.32
C SER A 78 -19.24 -14.14 -3.94
N GLU A 79 -19.53 -15.07 -3.04
CA GLU A 79 -18.56 -16.09 -2.61
C GLU A 79 -18.14 -16.99 -3.78
N GLU A 80 -19.04 -17.30 -4.71
CA GLU A 80 -18.74 -18.12 -5.88
C GLU A 80 -17.78 -17.42 -6.85
N GLU A 81 -18.00 -16.12 -7.10
CA GLU A 81 -17.13 -15.30 -7.95
C GLU A 81 -15.73 -15.17 -7.34
N TYR A 82 -15.65 -14.97 -6.03
CA TYR A 82 -14.38 -14.92 -5.31
C TYR A 82 -13.64 -16.26 -5.37
N LYS A 83 -14.31 -17.38 -5.10
CA LYS A 83 -13.72 -18.72 -5.19
C LYS A 83 -13.20 -19.04 -6.59
N CYS A 84 -13.96 -18.67 -7.62
CA CYS A 84 -13.54 -18.82 -9.02
C CYS A 84 -12.28 -17.98 -9.31
N HIS A 85 -12.25 -16.73 -8.85
CA HIS A 85 -11.06 -15.86 -8.96
C HIS A 85 -9.83 -16.48 -8.29
N ILE A 86 -9.95 -16.95 -7.04
CA ILE A 86 -8.84 -17.57 -6.31
C ILE A 86 -8.34 -18.84 -7.01
N LYS A 87 -9.23 -19.68 -7.53
CA LYS A 87 -8.86 -20.89 -8.27
C LYS A 87 -8.03 -20.55 -9.52
N LYS A 88 -8.48 -19.59 -10.33
CA LYS A 88 -7.77 -19.15 -11.53
C LYS A 88 -6.39 -18.58 -11.21
N LYS A 89 -6.31 -17.79 -10.13
CA LYS A 89 -5.06 -17.20 -9.65
C LYS A 89 -4.03 -18.26 -9.24
N GLU A 90 -4.48 -19.32 -8.58
CA GLU A 90 -3.59 -20.41 -8.17
C GLU A 90 -3.13 -21.23 -9.38
N SER A 91 -4.04 -21.58 -10.30
CA SER A 91 -3.68 -22.28 -11.54
C SER A 91 -2.63 -21.52 -12.35
N ALA A 92 -2.82 -20.20 -12.57
CA ALA A 92 -1.85 -19.38 -13.31
C ALA A 92 -0.47 -19.31 -12.62
N ARG A 93 -0.41 -19.34 -11.29
CA ARG A 93 0.85 -19.37 -10.54
C ARG A 93 1.57 -20.71 -10.68
N VAL A 94 0.83 -21.81 -10.62
CA VAL A 94 1.37 -23.16 -10.79
C VAL A 94 1.96 -23.32 -12.19
N GLU A 95 1.25 -22.88 -13.23
CA GLU A 95 1.74 -22.87 -14.61
C GLU A 95 3.01 -22.02 -14.72
N LYS A 96 2.99 -20.79 -14.19
CA LYS A 96 4.18 -19.92 -14.21
C LYS A 96 5.39 -20.53 -13.50
N GLU A 97 5.20 -21.22 -12.37
CA GLU A 97 6.29 -21.92 -11.66
C GLU A 97 6.81 -23.13 -12.46
N SER A 98 5.96 -23.78 -13.24
CA SER A 98 6.37 -24.81 -14.20
C SER A 98 7.22 -24.20 -15.32
N ASP A 99 6.74 -23.13 -15.93
CA ASP A 99 7.39 -22.48 -17.07
C ASP A 99 8.72 -21.82 -16.68
N LYS A 100 8.86 -21.31 -15.45
CA LYS A 100 10.15 -20.80 -14.92
C LYS A 100 11.25 -21.87 -14.86
N LYS A 101 10.89 -23.15 -14.79
CA LYS A 101 11.87 -24.26 -14.80
C LYS A 101 12.34 -24.58 -16.22
N SER A 102 11.59 -24.15 -17.23
CA SER A 102 11.98 -24.20 -18.64
C SER A 102 12.97 -23.07 -18.94
N THR A 103 14.12 -23.43 -19.50
CA THR A 103 15.29 -22.54 -19.59
C THR A 103 15.20 -21.49 -20.71
N LYS A 104 14.07 -21.41 -21.44
CA LYS A 104 13.95 -20.61 -22.67
C LYS A 104 12.67 -19.77 -22.81
N GLU A 105 11.84 -19.68 -21.78
CA GLU A 105 10.52 -19.03 -21.90
C GLU A 105 10.42 -17.73 -21.10
N VAL A 106 9.92 -16.68 -21.75
CA VAL A 106 9.54 -15.42 -21.08
C VAL A 106 8.08 -15.53 -20.67
N THR A 107 7.85 -15.73 -19.37
CA THR A 107 6.51 -15.96 -18.83
C THR A 107 5.98 -14.70 -18.16
N MET A 108 4.79 -14.24 -18.55
CA MET A 108 4.14 -13.06 -17.97
C MET A 108 2.81 -13.45 -17.30
N ASP A 109 2.61 -12.98 -16.06
CA ASP A 109 1.37 -13.22 -15.32
C ASP A 109 0.36 -12.11 -15.65
N LEU A 110 -0.55 -12.39 -16.60
CA LEU A 110 -1.57 -11.44 -17.03
C LEU A 110 -2.60 -11.10 -15.93
N GLN A 111 -2.72 -11.92 -14.87
CA GLN A 111 -3.57 -11.59 -13.73
C GLN A 111 -2.90 -10.61 -12.75
N ALA A 112 -1.58 -10.50 -12.77
CA ALA A 112 -0.81 -9.52 -12.01
C ALA A 112 -0.58 -8.22 -12.78
N VAL A 113 -0.87 -8.19 -14.09
CA VAL A 113 -0.80 -6.96 -14.89
C VAL A 113 -1.99 -6.09 -14.51
N GLN A 114 -1.75 -5.11 -13.65
CA GLN A 114 -2.63 -3.97 -13.55
C GLN A 114 -2.48 -3.16 -14.83
N LEU A 115 -3.57 -3.00 -15.59
CA LEU A 115 -3.63 -2.01 -16.65
C LEU A 115 -3.23 -0.66 -16.04
N CYS A 116 -2.41 0.10 -16.77
CA CYS A 116 -1.90 1.41 -16.35
C CYS A 116 -2.97 2.19 -15.57
N PRO A 117 -2.60 2.93 -14.51
CA PRO A 117 -3.57 3.72 -13.76
C PRO A 117 -4.39 4.51 -14.76
N ARG A 118 -5.71 4.33 -14.74
CA ARG A 118 -6.62 5.13 -15.56
C ARG A 118 -6.49 6.56 -15.08
N SER A 119 -5.54 7.31 -15.64
CA SER A 119 -5.54 8.74 -15.48
C SER A 119 -6.79 9.22 -16.19
N ASN A 120 -7.73 9.80 -15.45
CA ASN A 120 -8.77 10.65 -16.02
C ASN A 120 -8.15 11.96 -16.56
N VAL A 121 -6.95 11.90 -17.14
CA VAL A 121 -6.42 12.95 -17.99
C VAL A 121 -6.85 12.54 -19.38
N LEU A 122 -8.04 13.00 -19.75
CA LEU A 122 -8.41 13.13 -21.15
C LEU A 122 -7.24 13.86 -21.82
N LEU A 123 -6.48 13.17 -22.66
CA LEU A 123 -5.66 13.83 -23.67
C LEU A 123 -6.65 14.43 -24.68
N THR A 124 -7.22 15.59 -24.35
CA THR A 124 -7.72 16.53 -25.36
C THR A 124 -6.50 17.04 -26.10
N LEU A 125 -6.08 16.32 -27.13
CA LEU A 125 -5.22 16.85 -28.18
C LEU A 125 -6.14 17.67 -29.10
N PHE A 126 -6.04 19.00 -28.98
CA PHE A 126 -6.29 19.92 -30.10
C PHE A 126 -4.99 20.08 -30.88
#